data_AF-A0A352M9M5-F1
#
_entry.id   AF-A0A352M9M5-F1
#
_cell.length_a   1.000
_cell.length_b   1.000
_cell.length_c   1.000
_cell.angle_alpha   90.00
_cell.angle_beta   90.00
_cell.angle_gamma   90.00
#
_symmetry.space_group_name_H-M   'P 1'
#
loop_
_entity.id
_entity.type
_entity.pdbx_description
1 polymer ?
#
loop_
_entity_poly.entity_id
_entity_poly.type
_entity_poly.pdbx_seq_one_letter_code
_entity_poly.pdbx_strand_id
1 'polypeptide(L)'
;MKSDKKVTVWILTLVRVIIGWHFLYEGIVKLFNQAWSSASFLMESKWLLSGFFHWLAGDSTTLFIVDILNTWGLIIIGLCLFVGVFTRIAGVFGVMLLILYYIASPPFVYSSLPSTSHFYIINYNLIEAFILAGLASLPAGYLWSIQRLFLFYYTKRREERFPVPDNQQKQTEFGTTRRELIKNLAVIPVFGTVFFGMLRKRGWLSFEEKNLAARVDAISSASLISAKKIDIKELKGRVPAGKIKDLEISRLIVGGNLISGFAHARDLIYVSSWMKAYFTDEKVIETLWLCEACGINTAILRTDENTIRILNAYRKRGGKIRWLAQT
;
A
#
# COMPACT_ATOMS: atom_id res chain seq x y z
N MET A 1 32.59 15.60 -20.41
CA MET A 1 32.84 16.25 -19.10
C MET A 1 32.24 17.64 -18.87
N LYS A 2 32.30 18.63 -19.79
CA LYS A 2 31.56 19.93 -19.61
C LYS A 2 30.05 19.82 -19.88
N SER A 3 29.63 18.91 -20.78
CA SER A 3 28.22 18.68 -21.12
C SER A 3 27.46 17.97 -19.99
N ASP A 4 28.05 16.93 -19.41
CA ASP A 4 27.44 16.11 -18.35
C ASP A 4 27.07 16.94 -17.12
N LYS A 5 27.92 17.90 -16.74
CA LYS A 5 27.64 18.84 -15.64
C LYS A 5 26.43 19.73 -15.91
N LYS A 6 26.18 20.12 -17.17
CA LYS A 6 25.01 20.95 -17.52
C LYS A 6 23.72 20.14 -17.40
N VAL A 7 23.70 18.91 -17.92
CA VAL A 7 22.54 18.01 -17.86
C VAL A 7 22.15 17.71 -16.41
N THR A 8 23.12 17.39 -15.56
CA THR A 8 22.86 17.15 -14.13
C THR A 8 22.23 18.36 -13.44
N VAL A 9 22.73 19.57 -13.71
CA VAL A 9 22.18 20.82 -13.14
C VAL A 9 20.73 21.03 -13.60
N TRP A 10 20.44 20.77 -14.88
CA TRP A 10 19.08 20.86 -15.42
C TRP A 10 18.12 19.88 -14.74
N ILE A 11 18.51 18.60 -14.65
CA ILE A 11 17.69 17.55 -14.03
C ILE A 11 17.41 17.91 -12.57
N LEU A 12 18.43 18.26 -11.79
CA LEU A 12 18.25 18.56 -10.37
C LEU A 12 17.42 19.83 -10.14
N THR A 13 17.56 20.84 -11.00
CA THR A 13 16.73 22.05 -10.94
C THR A 13 15.28 21.72 -11.27
N LEU A 14 15.04 20.88 -12.27
CA LEU A 14 13.70 20.44 -12.65
C LEU A 14 13.03 19.64 -11.54
N VAL A 15 13.74 18.69 -10.93
CA VAL A 15 13.23 17.92 -9.77
C VAL A 15 12.87 18.87 -8.62
N ARG A 16 13.73 19.85 -8.30
CA ARG A 16 13.45 20.85 -7.26
C ARG A 16 12.18 21.66 -7.58
N VAL A 17 12.01 22.09 -8.83
CA VAL A 17 10.84 22.85 -9.27
C VAL A 17 9.56 22.01 -9.19
N ILE A 18 9.61 20.74 -9.59
CA ILE A 18 8.46 19.82 -9.47
C ILE A 18 8.06 19.63 -8.00
N ILE A 19 9.02 19.36 -7.10
CA ILE A 19 8.74 19.23 -5.66
C ILE A 19 8.18 20.54 -5.09
N GLY A 20 8.78 21.67 -5.45
CA GLY A 20 8.28 22.99 -5.04
C GLY A 20 6.86 23.26 -5.52
N TRP A 21 6.54 22.89 -6.76
CA TRP A 21 5.19 22.99 -7.32
C TRP A 21 4.20 22.10 -6.57
N HIS A 22 4.58 20.85 -6.25
CA HIS A 22 3.74 19.93 -5.50
C HIS A 22 3.35 20.49 -4.12
N PHE A 23 4.33 20.96 -3.33
CA PHE A 23 4.08 21.62 -2.04
C PHE A 23 3.18 22.85 -2.19
N LEU A 24 3.44 23.68 -3.20
CA LEU A 24 2.68 24.90 -3.44
C LEU A 24 1.22 24.58 -3.80
N TYR A 25 1.01 23.63 -4.70
CA TYR A 25 -0.32 23.17 -5.10
C TYR A 25 -1.09 22.62 -3.91
N GLU A 26 -0.47 21.74 -3.12
CA GLU A 26 -1.08 21.17 -1.91
C GLU A 26 -1.47 22.24 -0.89
N GLY A 27 -0.66 23.28 -0.73
CA GLY A 27 -0.97 24.42 0.14
C GLY A 27 -2.09 25.31 -0.41
N ILE A 28 -2.07 25.61 -1.71
CA ILE A 28 -3.10 26.41 -2.39
C ILE A 28 -4.47 25.74 -2.30
N VAL A 29 -4.55 24.43 -2.57
CA VAL A 29 -5.81 23.68 -2.48
C VAL A 29 -6.40 23.74 -1.06
N LYS A 30 -5.55 23.67 -0.02
CA LYS A 30 -5.97 23.79 1.38
C LYS A 30 -6.44 25.19 1.73
N LEU A 31 -5.77 26.22 1.18
CA LEU A 31 -6.15 27.62 1.38
C LEU A 31 -7.52 27.95 0.77
N PHE A 32 -7.83 27.40 -0.41
CA PHE A 32 -9.10 27.65 -1.11
C PHE A 32 -10.24 26.75 -0.64
N ASN A 33 -9.95 25.61 0.02
CA ASN A 33 -10.96 24.74 0.57
C ASN A 33 -11.35 25.18 2.00
N GLN A 34 -12.43 25.95 2.11
CA GLN A 34 -12.93 26.45 3.40
C GLN A 34 -13.35 25.35 4.39
N ALA A 35 -13.59 24.13 3.92
CA ALA A 35 -13.93 22.98 4.77
C ALA A 35 -12.73 22.11 5.14
N TRP A 36 -11.51 22.46 4.67
CA TRP A 36 -10.32 21.66 4.95
C TRP A 36 -9.86 21.86 6.40
N SER A 37 -9.52 20.75 7.06
CA SER A 37 -8.86 20.73 8.37
C SER A 37 -7.97 19.51 8.50
N SER A 38 -6.90 19.62 9.29
CA SER A 38 -6.00 18.52 9.62
C SER A 38 -6.56 17.56 10.68
N ALA A 39 -7.72 17.87 11.29
CA ALA A 39 -8.31 17.07 12.38
C ALA A 39 -8.45 15.58 12.04
N SER A 40 -9.03 15.26 10.88
CA SER A 40 -9.21 13.87 10.46
C SER A 40 -7.90 13.13 10.25
N PHE A 41 -6.85 13.83 9.79
CA PHE A 41 -5.53 13.25 9.62
C PHE A 41 -4.83 13.00 10.96
N LEU A 42 -4.93 13.96 11.89
CA LEU A 42 -4.34 13.86 13.23
C LEU A 42 -5.00 12.77 14.08
N MET A 43 -6.34 12.66 14.03
CA MET A 43 -7.11 11.65 14.77
C MET A 43 -6.91 10.21 14.26
N GLU A 44 -6.37 10.04 13.05
CA GLU A 44 -6.04 8.72 12.50
C GLU A 44 -4.66 8.23 12.98
N SER A 45 -3.90 9.08 13.68
CA SER A 45 -2.55 8.73 14.15
C SER A 45 -2.57 7.70 15.26
N LYS A 46 -2.16 6.47 14.92
CA LYS A 46 -2.17 5.31 15.83
C LYS A 46 -0.78 4.85 16.26
N TRP A 47 0.26 5.50 15.77
CA TRP A 47 1.64 5.07 15.97
C TRP A 47 2.40 5.98 16.94
N LEU A 48 3.65 6.32 16.61
CA LEU A 48 4.52 7.15 17.42
C LEU A 48 3.91 8.55 17.58
N LEU A 49 3.96 9.10 18.80
CA LEU A 49 3.39 10.41 19.15
C LEU A 49 1.86 10.54 18.95
N SER A 50 1.11 9.43 18.84
CA SER A 50 -0.36 9.46 18.69
C SER A 50 -1.06 10.33 19.73
N GLY A 51 -0.69 10.22 21.01
CA GLY A 51 -1.23 11.07 22.07
C GLY A 51 -1.00 12.57 21.87
N PHE A 52 0.16 12.95 21.31
CA PHE A 52 0.47 14.35 20.98
C PHE A 52 -0.37 14.84 19.79
N PHE A 53 -0.53 14.02 18.75
CA PHE A 53 -1.38 14.36 17.59
C PHE A 53 -2.86 14.45 17.96
N HIS A 54 -3.36 13.56 18.81
CA HIS A 54 -4.72 13.63 19.33
C HIS A 54 -4.92 14.83 20.25
N TRP A 55 -3.91 15.21 21.04
CA TRP A 55 -3.95 16.43 21.84
C TRP A 55 -4.03 17.69 20.96
N LEU A 56 -3.23 17.76 19.88
CA LEU A 56 -3.30 18.84 18.89
C LEU A 56 -4.69 18.96 18.24
N ALA A 57 -5.38 17.83 18.03
CA ALA A 57 -6.72 17.78 17.46
C ALA A 57 -7.84 17.99 18.50
N GLY A 58 -7.54 17.91 19.79
CA GLY A 58 -8.53 17.94 20.87
C GLY A 58 -9.02 19.33 21.26
N ASP A 59 -8.23 20.37 20.97
CA ASP A 59 -8.58 21.77 21.23
C ASP A 59 -8.76 22.54 19.93
N SER A 60 -9.84 23.33 19.84
CA SER A 60 -10.21 24.06 18.62
C SER A 60 -9.22 25.19 18.27
N THR A 61 -8.66 25.85 19.29
CA THR A 61 -7.66 26.92 19.09
C THR A 61 -6.35 26.34 18.57
N THR A 62 -5.91 25.25 19.19
CA THR A 62 -4.69 24.53 18.79
C THR A 62 -4.81 23.98 17.38
N LEU A 63 -5.93 23.35 17.05
CA LEU A 63 -6.21 22.84 15.71
C LEU A 63 -6.18 23.94 14.63
N PHE A 64 -6.78 25.10 14.91
CA PHE A 64 -6.74 26.25 14.00
C PHE A 64 -5.31 26.72 13.71
N ILE A 65 -4.46 26.78 14.73
CA ILE A 65 -3.04 27.13 14.57
C ILE A 65 -2.33 26.10 13.70
N VAL A 66 -2.58 24.80 13.93
CA VAL A 66 -2.00 23.72 13.12
C VAL A 66 -2.44 23.82 11.66
N ASP A 67 -3.71 24.08 11.40
CA ASP A 67 -4.26 24.21 10.04
C ASP A 67 -3.63 25.39 9.28
N ILE A 68 -3.45 26.53 9.95
CA ILE A 68 -2.74 27.69 9.41
C ILE A 68 -1.28 27.36 9.14
N LEU A 69 -0.56 26.82 10.12
CA LEU A 69 0.86 26.51 10.00
C LEU A 69 1.11 25.47 8.90
N ASN A 70 0.25 24.47 8.79
CA ASN A 70 0.34 23.44 7.77
C ASN A 70 0.12 24.02 6.37
N THR A 71 -0.94 24.82 6.20
CA THR A 71 -1.29 25.43 4.91
C THR A 71 -0.23 26.42 4.45
N TRP A 72 0.15 27.37 5.31
CA TRP A 72 1.14 28.39 4.97
C TRP A 72 2.57 27.82 4.92
N GLY A 73 2.88 26.82 5.74
CA GLY A 73 4.14 26.09 5.68
C GLY A 73 4.35 25.46 4.31
N LEU A 74 3.35 24.75 3.79
CA LEU A 74 3.38 24.18 2.44
C LEU A 74 3.57 25.26 1.35
N ILE A 75 2.84 26.37 1.43
CA ILE A 75 2.93 27.47 0.45
C ILE A 75 4.32 28.12 0.45
N ILE A 76 4.84 28.49 1.63
CA ILE A 76 6.12 29.19 1.76
C ILE A 76 7.27 28.27 1.33
N ILE A 77 7.28 27.02 1.79
CA ILE A 77 8.30 26.03 1.40
C ILE A 77 8.23 25.78 -0.11
N GLY A 78 7.03 25.56 -0.65
CA GLY A 78 6.79 25.35 -2.06
C GLY A 78 7.27 26.52 -2.93
N LEU A 79 6.95 27.76 -2.55
CA LEU A 79 7.38 28.96 -3.26
C LEU A 79 8.91 29.13 -3.22
N CYS A 80 9.54 28.94 -2.06
CA CYS A 80 11.00 29.00 -1.92
C CYS A 80 11.70 27.96 -2.80
N LEU A 81 11.20 26.72 -2.85
CA LEU A 81 11.74 25.65 -3.69
C LEU A 81 11.46 25.88 -5.18
N PHE A 82 10.27 26.36 -5.54
CA PHE A 82 9.88 26.62 -6.92
C PHE A 82 10.74 27.74 -7.52
N VAL A 83 10.74 28.90 -6.86
CA VAL A 83 11.51 30.08 -7.29
C VAL A 83 13.03 29.86 -7.13
N GLY A 84 13.44 29.07 -6.13
CA GLY A 84 14.84 28.81 -5.86
C GLY A 84 15.48 29.88 -4.97
N VAL A 85 14.79 30.28 -3.90
CA VAL A 85 15.28 31.21 -2.87
C VAL A 85 15.27 30.48 -1.53
N PHE A 86 16.36 30.59 -0.76
CA PHE A 86 16.55 29.87 0.51
C PHE A 86 16.35 28.35 0.40
N THR A 87 16.71 27.76 -0.74
CA THR A 87 16.42 26.35 -1.10
C THR A 87 16.84 25.33 -0.05
N ARG A 88 17.97 25.54 0.64
CA ARG A 88 18.42 24.64 1.71
C ARG A 88 17.53 24.70 2.93
N ILE A 89 17.19 25.91 3.38
CA ILE A 89 16.34 26.14 4.55
C ILE A 89 14.95 25.58 4.26
N ALA A 90 14.37 25.95 3.11
CA ALA A 90 13.09 25.42 2.65
C ALA A 90 13.12 23.89 2.51
N GLY A 91 14.22 23.32 2.00
CA GLY A 91 14.41 21.88 1.90
C GLY A 91 14.42 21.18 3.26
N VAL A 92 15.14 21.71 4.26
CA VAL A 92 15.17 21.15 5.62
C VAL A 92 13.80 21.19 6.27
N PHE A 93 13.08 22.31 6.19
CA PHE A 93 11.72 22.41 6.72
C PHE A 93 10.73 21.52 5.97
N GLY A 94 10.86 21.38 4.65
CA GLY A 94 10.03 20.46 3.86
C GLY A 94 10.27 19.00 4.23
N VAL A 95 11.53 18.60 4.43
CA VAL A 95 11.88 17.25 4.92
C VAL A 95 11.27 17.01 6.31
N MET A 96 11.41 17.97 7.22
CA MET A 96 10.83 17.88 8.57
C MET A 96 9.30 17.69 8.51
N LEU A 97 8.62 18.45 7.67
CA LEU A 97 7.17 18.39 7.49
C LEU A 97 6.72 17.02 6.93
N LEU A 98 7.39 16.52 5.89
CA LEU A 98 7.08 15.22 5.30
C LEU A 98 7.34 14.06 6.25
N ILE A 99 8.40 14.13 7.05
CA ILE A 99 8.67 13.15 8.11
C ILE A 99 7.56 13.20 9.16
N LEU A 100 7.08 14.38 9.54
CA LEU A 100 5.96 14.51 10.47
C LEU A 100 4.69 13.83 9.92
N TYR A 101 4.37 14.01 8.63
CA TYR A 101 3.26 13.31 7.99
C TYR A 101 3.46 11.79 7.95
N TYR A 102 4.68 11.32 7.69
CA TYR A 102 5.01 9.90 7.71
C TYR A 102 4.82 9.30 9.10
N ILE A 103 5.23 10.01 10.16
CA ILE A 103 5.07 9.56 11.55
C ILE A 103 3.60 9.56 11.96
N ALA A 104 2.83 10.57 11.54
CA ALA A 104 1.40 10.67 11.85
C ALA A 104 0.58 9.56 11.18
N SER A 105 0.93 9.18 9.94
CA SER A 105 0.21 8.11 9.21
C SER A 105 1.18 7.17 8.47
N PRO A 106 1.83 6.24 9.21
CA PRO A 106 2.79 5.32 8.61
C PRO A 106 2.08 4.20 7.81
N PRO A 107 2.67 3.75 6.68
CA PRO A 107 2.00 2.85 5.73
C PRO A 107 1.81 1.41 6.20
N PHE A 108 2.41 1.03 7.33
CA PHE A 108 2.25 -0.30 7.92
C PHE A 108 1.15 -0.36 8.99
N VAL A 109 0.53 0.78 9.34
CA VAL A 109 -0.58 0.84 10.30
C VAL A 109 -1.89 0.96 9.54
N TYR A 110 -2.91 0.21 9.95
CA TYR A 110 -4.22 0.21 9.31
C TYR A 110 -4.88 1.59 9.40
N SER A 111 -5.12 2.21 8.25
CA SER A 111 -5.84 3.48 8.12
C SER A 111 -7.28 3.26 7.67
N SER A 112 -8.22 3.97 8.29
CA SER A 112 -9.64 3.95 7.94
C SER A 112 -9.97 4.85 6.73
N LEU A 113 -9.09 5.78 6.37
CA LEU A 113 -9.23 6.61 5.18
C LEU A 113 -8.75 5.85 3.94
N PRO A 114 -9.40 6.05 2.77
CA PRO A 114 -8.92 5.53 1.49
C PRO A 114 -7.57 6.18 1.16
N SER A 115 -6.51 5.54 1.60
CA SER A 115 -5.13 5.98 1.44
C SER A 115 -4.57 5.28 0.22
N THR A 116 -4.30 6.07 -0.81
CA THR A 116 -4.08 5.58 -2.17
C THR A 116 -2.72 4.92 -2.40
N SER A 117 -1.81 4.83 -1.43
CA SER A 117 -0.47 4.24 -1.66
C SER A 117 0.28 3.84 -0.39
N HIS A 118 0.25 2.54 -0.07
CA HIS A 118 1.07 1.92 0.96
C HIS A 118 2.05 0.89 0.33
N PHE A 119 3.34 1.21 0.31
CA PHE A 119 4.39 0.26 -0.07
C PHE A 119 5.05 -0.31 1.18
N TYR A 120 4.32 -1.13 1.95
CA TYR A 120 4.81 -1.79 3.18
C TYR A 120 5.34 -0.82 4.26
N ILE A 121 6.58 -0.33 4.12
CA ILE A 121 7.22 0.67 5.00
C ILE A 121 7.37 2.02 4.28
N ILE A 122 7.34 2.06 2.96
CA ILE A 122 7.58 3.27 2.16
C ILE A 122 6.24 3.90 1.74
N ASN A 123 6.15 5.22 1.78
CA ASN A 123 5.07 6.01 1.18
C ASN A 123 5.65 7.15 0.32
N TYR A 124 4.81 7.88 -0.41
CA TYR A 124 5.28 8.99 -1.24
C TYR A 124 5.93 10.11 -0.43
N ASN A 125 5.40 10.44 0.76
CA ASN A 125 5.98 11.47 1.63
C ASN A 125 7.43 11.14 2.00
N LEU A 126 7.73 9.87 2.30
CA LEU A 126 9.07 9.41 2.65
C LEU A 126 10.02 9.47 1.44
N ILE A 127 9.55 9.05 0.25
CA ILE A 127 10.34 9.13 -0.99
C ILE A 127 10.67 10.60 -1.31
N GLU A 128 9.68 11.47 -1.25
CA GLU A 128 9.84 12.90 -1.50
C GLU A 128 10.77 13.56 -0.48
N ALA A 129 10.68 13.16 0.81
CA ALA A 129 11.59 13.61 1.86
C ALA A 129 13.05 13.23 1.56
N PHE A 130 13.32 12.01 1.11
CA PHE A 130 14.68 11.60 0.75
C PHE A 130 15.23 12.37 -0.46
N ILE A 131 14.40 12.59 -1.50
CA ILE A 131 14.81 13.38 -2.66
C ILE A 131 15.10 14.82 -2.25
N LEU A 132 14.23 15.42 -1.42
CA LEU A 132 14.38 16.79 -0.95
C LEU A 132 15.59 16.93 -0.01
N ALA A 133 15.87 15.94 0.85
CA ALA A 133 17.06 15.91 1.69
C ALA A 133 18.35 15.85 0.84
N GLY A 134 18.34 15.06 -0.23
CA GLY A 134 19.40 15.04 -1.23
C GLY A 134 19.63 16.43 -1.84
N LEU A 135 18.56 17.10 -2.28
CA LEU A 135 18.62 18.46 -2.84
C LEU A 135 19.11 19.49 -1.82
N ALA A 136 18.66 19.41 -0.55
CA ALA A 136 19.05 20.32 0.52
C ALA A 136 20.54 20.18 0.90
N SER A 137 21.09 18.98 0.75
CA SER A 137 22.51 18.68 1.03
C SER A 137 23.46 19.23 -0.05
N LEU A 138 22.94 19.55 -1.24
CA LEU A 138 23.77 20.04 -2.34
C LEU A 138 24.25 21.50 -2.13
N PRO A 139 25.44 21.85 -2.64
CA PRO A 139 25.89 23.23 -2.74
C PRO A 139 24.93 24.08 -3.58
N ALA A 140 24.58 25.28 -3.12
CA ALA A 140 23.71 26.21 -3.86
C ALA A 140 24.22 26.54 -5.28
N GLY A 141 25.53 26.36 -5.53
CA GLY A 141 26.14 26.53 -6.85
C GLY A 141 25.87 25.42 -7.87
N TYR A 142 25.33 24.27 -7.45
CA TYR A 142 25.01 23.13 -8.33
C TYR A 142 23.60 23.18 -8.93
N LEU A 143 22.77 24.16 -8.53
CA LEU A 143 21.40 24.33 -9.03
C LEU A 143 21.26 25.71 -9.68
N TRP A 144 20.38 25.83 -10.68
CA TRP A 144 19.96 27.15 -11.14
C TRP A 144 18.92 27.70 -10.16
N SER A 145 19.24 28.84 -9.56
CA SER A 145 18.44 29.46 -8.51
C SER A 145 18.60 30.98 -8.57
N ILE A 146 17.57 31.73 -8.17
CA ILE A 146 17.68 33.19 -8.03
C ILE A 146 18.76 33.53 -6.99
N GLN A 147 18.92 32.66 -5.98
CA GLN A 147 20.00 32.76 -5.00
C GLN A 147 21.40 32.71 -5.62
N ARG A 148 21.60 31.94 -6.71
CA ARG A 148 22.86 31.93 -7.47
C ARG A 148 23.13 33.25 -8.17
N LEU A 149 22.12 33.93 -8.71
CA LEU A 149 22.29 35.23 -9.36
C LEU A 149 22.74 36.29 -8.35
N PHE A 150 22.10 36.33 -7.17
CA PHE A 150 22.52 37.21 -6.07
C PHE A 150 23.93 36.93 -5.58
N LEU A 151 24.26 35.65 -5.35
CA LEU A 151 25.60 35.24 -4.95
C LEU A 151 26.64 35.62 -6.00
N PHE A 152 26.36 35.41 -7.30
CA PHE A 152 27.24 35.78 -8.40
C PHE A 152 27.49 37.30 -8.46
N TYR A 153 26.45 38.11 -8.30
CA TYR A 153 26.60 39.57 -8.31
C TYR A 153 27.38 40.08 -7.09
N TYR A 154 27.18 39.46 -5.92
CA TYR A 154 27.91 39.78 -4.69
C TYR A 154 29.37 39.30 -4.72
N THR A 155 29.64 38.10 -5.24
CA THR A 155 31.01 37.58 -5.40
C THR A 155 31.78 38.35 -6.45
N LYS A 156 31.18 38.68 -7.60
CA LYS A 156 31.80 39.54 -8.62
C LYS A 156 32.23 40.90 -8.03
N ARG A 157 31.35 41.56 -7.25
CA ARG A 157 31.69 42.80 -6.55
C ARG A 157 32.77 42.64 -5.47
N ARG A 158 32.84 41.47 -4.81
CA ARG A 158 33.90 41.16 -3.83
C ARG A 158 35.25 40.87 -4.51
N GLU A 159 35.25 40.13 -5.59
CA GLU A 159 36.45 39.79 -6.37
C GLU A 159 37.03 41.02 -7.08
N GLU A 160 36.16 41.97 -7.52
CA GLU A 160 36.58 43.29 -8.02
C GLU A 160 37.26 44.15 -6.93
N ARG A 161 36.90 43.97 -5.65
CA ARG A 161 37.51 44.72 -4.52
C ARG A 161 38.68 44.02 -3.85
N PHE A 162 38.73 42.69 -3.90
CA PHE A 162 39.76 41.85 -3.28
C PHE A 162 40.00 40.60 -4.15
N PRO A 163 40.99 40.63 -5.06
CA PRO A 163 41.31 39.46 -5.87
C PRO A 163 41.84 38.33 -4.99
N VAL A 164 41.29 37.12 -5.18
CA VAL A 164 41.67 35.94 -4.42
C VAL A 164 43.00 35.41 -4.95
N PRO A 165 44.03 35.13 -4.12
CA PRO A 165 45.21 34.42 -4.59
C PRO A 165 44.81 33.02 -5.05
N ASP A 166 45.43 32.61 -6.16
CA ASP A 166 45.11 31.42 -6.96
C ASP A 166 45.13 30.13 -6.10
N ASN A 167 43.99 29.81 -5.50
CA ASN A 167 43.83 28.60 -4.70
C ASN A 167 43.53 27.45 -5.66
N GLN A 168 44.51 26.54 -5.78
CA GLN A 168 44.47 25.35 -6.61
C GLN A 168 43.09 24.69 -6.57
N GLN A 169 42.46 24.61 -7.74
CA GLN A 169 41.24 23.85 -7.94
C GLN A 169 41.46 22.40 -7.51
N LYS A 170 40.93 22.00 -6.35
CA LYS A 170 40.79 20.59 -6.01
C LYS A 170 39.83 19.96 -7.02
N GLN A 171 40.39 19.35 -8.05
CA GLN A 171 39.67 18.39 -8.87
C GLN A 171 39.31 17.22 -7.96
N THR A 172 38.02 17.07 -7.66
CA THR A 172 37.48 15.82 -7.14
C THR A 172 37.52 14.80 -8.27
N GLU A 173 38.62 14.10 -8.43
CA GLU A 173 38.67 12.88 -9.21
C GLU A 173 37.85 11.82 -8.47
N PHE A 174 36.87 11.22 -9.15
CA PHE A 174 36.20 10.01 -8.68
C PHE A 174 37.20 8.87 -8.79
N GLY A 175 37.84 8.53 -7.68
CA GLY A 175 38.87 7.50 -7.65
C GLY A 175 38.24 6.11 -7.74
N THR A 176 38.66 5.29 -8.70
CA THR A 176 38.27 3.87 -8.89
C THR A 176 38.83 2.95 -7.79
N THR A 177 38.78 3.38 -6.54
CA THR A 177 39.36 2.68 -5.40
C THR A 177 38.31 1.73 -4.83
N ARG A 178 38.73 0.53 -4.40
CA ARG A 178 37.86 -0.48 -3.75
C ARG A 178 36.99 0.11 -2.63
N ARG A 179 37.46 1.15 -1.93
CA ARG A 179 36.72 1.86 -0.88
C ARG A 179 35.49 2.63 -1.41
N GLU A 180 35.56 3.23 -2.60
CA GLU A 180 34.41 3.86 -3.25
C GLU A 180 33.45 2.80 -3.81
N LEU A 181 34.00 1.71 -4.35
CA LEU A 181 33.21 0.57 -4.81
C LEU A 181 32.37 -0.03 -3.67
N ILE A 182 32.95 -0.21 -2.48
CA ILE A 182 32.24 -0.69 -1.28
C ILE A 182 31.15 0.31 -0.84
N LYS A 183 31.40 1.63 -0.91
CA LYS A 183 30.39 2.64 -0.59
C LYS A 183 29.22 2.61 -1.58
N ASN A 184 29.50 2.42 -2.87
CA ASN A 184 28.47 2.31 -3.91
C ASN A 184 27.69 0.98 -3.82
N LEU A 185 28.34 -0.11 -3.38
CA LEU A 185 27.72 -1.43 -3.21
C LEU A 185 27.01 -1.60 -1.86
N ALA A 186 27.19 -0.70 -0.89
CA ALA A 186 26.50 -0.72 0.40
C ALA A 186 24.97 -0.64 0.28
N VAL A 187 24.47 -0.21 -0.87
CA VAL A 187 23.05 -0.20 -1.23
C VAL A 187 22.52 -1.62 -1.45
N ILE A 188 23.35 -2.56 -1.92
CA ILE A 188 22.92 -3.93 -2.27
C ILE A 188 22.43 -4.73 -1.06
N PRO A 189 23.12 -4.75 0.10
CA PRO A 189 22.61 -5.43 1.30
C PRO A 189 21.31 -4.83 1.84
N VAL A 190 21.15 -3.50 1.76
CA VAL A 190 19.93 -2.81 2.21
C VAL A 190 18.76 -3.15 1.29
N PHE A 191 18.96 -3.11 -0.03
CA PHE A 191 17.95 -3.56 -0.98
C PHE A 191 17.68 -5.06 -0.84
N GLY A 192 18.69 -5.88 -0.61
CA GLY A 192 18.55 -7.33 -0.40
C GLY A 192 17.71 -7.68 0.82
N THR A 193 17.91 -6.99 1.95
CA THR A 193 17.12 -7.22 3.18
C THR A 193 15.68 -6.74 3.04
N VAL A 194 15.46 -5.57 2.42
CA VAL A 194 14.10 -5.06 2.13
C VAL A 194 13.38 -5.95 1.12
N PHE A 195 14.06 -6.38 0.06
CA PHE A 195 13.50 -7.25 -0.98
C PHE A 195 13.23 -8.66 -0.45
N PHE A 196 14.11 -9.22 0.37
CA PHE A 196 13.88 -10.50 1.06
C PHE A 196 12.70 -10.42 2.03
N GLY A 197 12.60 -9.32 2.79
CA GLY A 197 11.43 -9.04 3.64
C GLY A 197 10.13 -8.93 2.84
N MET A 198 10.19 -8.28 1.67
CA MET A 198 9.06 -8.17 0.74
C MET A 198 8.66 -9.54 0.17
N LEU A 199 9.63 -10.34 -0.28
CA LEU A 199 9.43 -11.69 -0.80
C LEU A 199 8.81 -12.62 0.24
N ARG A 200 9.30 -12.58 1.49
CA ARG A 200 8.76 -13.38 2.59
C ARG A 200 7.32 -12.98 2.94
N LYS A 201 6.96 -11.71 2.75
CA LYS A 201 5.62 -11.19 3.08
C LYS A 201 4.61 -11.30 1.94
N ARG A 202 5.04 -11.31 0.66
CA ARG A 202 4.13 -11.32 -0.51
C ARG A 202 4.17 -12.59 -1.37
N GLY A 203 5.11 -13.50 -1.18
CA GLY A 203 5.28 -14.64 -2.10
C GLY A 203 5.82 -14.21 -3.47
N TRP A 204 6.32 -15.16 -4.25
CA TRP A 204 6.91 -14.90 -5.57
C TRP A 204 5.85 -14.35 -6.52
N LEU A 205 6.14 -13.25 -7.23
CA LEU A 205 5.23 -12.66 -8.22
C LEU A 205 4.91 -13.68 -9.31
N SER A 206 3.69 -14.21 -9.29
CA SER A 206 3.16 -15.03 -10.38
C SER A 206 2.86 -14.13 -11.57
N PHE A 207 3.32 -14.53 -12.76
CA PHE A 207 3.04 -13.81 -14.00
C PHE A 207 1.53 -13.79 -14.32
N GLU A 208 0.76 -14.74 -13.78
CA GLU A 208 -0.71 -14.78 -13.89
C GLU A 208 -1.39 -13.67 -13.09
N GLU A 209 -0.93 -13.36 -11.87
CA GLU A 209 -1.52 -12.31 -11.02
C GLU A 209 -1.38 -10.90 -11.62
N LYS A 210 -0.25 -10.61 -12.29
CA LYS A 210 -0.03 -9.31 -12.95
C LYS A 210 -0.94 -9.09 -14.16
N ASN A 211 -1.30 -10.15 -14.88
CA ASN A 211 -2.21 -10.06 -16.03
C ASN A 211 -3.67 -9.87 -15.59
N LEU A 212 -4.05 -10.39 -14.41
CA LEU A 212 -5.39 -10.25 -13.84
C LEU A 212 -5.61 -8.88 -13.17
N ALA A 213 -4.58 -8.28 -12.56
CA ALA A 213 -4.66 -6.98 -11.90
C ALA A 213 -4.82 -5.77 -12.86
N ALA A 214 -4.52 -5.93 -14.15
CA ALA A 214 -4.53 -4.84 -15.13
C ALA A 214 -5.93 -4.47 -15.66
N ARG A 215 -6.96 -5.27 -15.38
CA ARG A 215 -8.34 -5.00 -15.79
C ARG A 215 -9.31 -5.25 -14.63
N VAL A 216 -9.75 -4.15 -14.00
CA VAL A 216 -10.72 -4.16 -12.90
C VAL A 216 -12.08 -3.74 -13.47
N ASP A 217 -12.99 -4.70 -13.65
CA ASP A 217 -14.31 -4.45 -14.25
C ASP A 217 -15.45 -4.33 -13.21
N ALA A 218 -15.24 -4.61 -11.91
CA ALA A 218 -16.25 -4.37 -10.87
C ALA A 218 -15.68 -4.43 -9.43
N ILE A 219 -16.27 -3.62 -8.54
CA ILE A 219 -16.04 -3.63 -7.08
C ILE A 219 -17.27 -4.27 -6.41
N SER A 220 -17.08 -5.37 -5.66
CA SER A 220 -18.14 -5.99 -4.86
C SER A 220 -18.14 -5.40 -3.45
N SER A 221 -19.27 -4.83 -3.01
CA SER A 221 -19.50 -4.47 -1.61
C SER A 221 -19.92 -5.70 -0.78
N ALA A 222 -19.83 -5.57 0.56
CA ALA A 222 -20.14 -6.64 1.50
C ALA A 222 -21.65 -6.92 1.57
N SER A 223 -22.06 -8.17 1.32
CA SER A 223 -23.43 -8.63 1.58
C SER A 223 -23.68 -8.66 3.09
N LEU A 224 -24.72 -7.95 3.56
CA LEU A 224 -25.16 -8.00 4.96
C LEU A 224 -25.62 -9.42 5.31
N ILE A 225 -25.00 -10.02 6.34
CA ILE A 225 -25.38 -11.33 6.88
C ILE A 225 -26.68 -11.15 7.67
N SER A 226 -27.83 -11.23 6.99
CA SER A 226 -29.10 -11.56 7.63
C SER A 226 -29.37 -13.04 7.43
N ALA A 227 -28.55 -13.89 8.05
CA ALA A 227 -28.77 -15.33 8.04
C ALA A 227 -29.78 -15.67 9.13
N LYS A 228 -31.07 -15.69 8.76
CA LYS A 228 -32.14 -16.25 9.60
C LYS A 228 -31.75 -17.71 9.94
N LYS A 229 -31.52 -17.99 11.22
CA LYS A 229 -31.13 -19.32 11.71
C LYS A 229 -32.38 -20.21 11.70
N ILE A 230 -32.58 -20.97 10.63
CA ILE A 230 -33.71 -21.90 10.48
C ILE A 230 -33.40 -23.17 11.29
N ASP A 231 -34.30 -23.58 12.17
CA ASP A 231 -34.17 -24.82 12.95
C ASP A 231 -34.48 -26.04 12.07
N ILE A 232 -33.73 -27.14 12.26
CA ILE A 232 -33.87 -28.40 11.50
C ILE A 232 -35.31 -28.93 11.58
N LYS A 233 -35.99 -28.68 12.71
CA LYS A 233 -37.40 -29.07 12.93
C LYS A 233 -38.39 -28.35 12.02
N GLU A 234 -38.00 -27.23 11.41
CA GLU A 234 -38.85 -26.46 10.49
C GLU A 234 -38.79 -27.00 9.05
N LEU A 235 -37.86 -27.92 8.74
CA LEU A 235 -37.71 -28.55 7.43
C LEU A 235 -38.77 -29.65 7.24
N LYS A 236 -39.99 -29.26 6.87
CA LYS A 236 -41.14 -30.17 6.73
C LYS A 236 -41.26 -30.87 5.37
N GLY A 237 -40.56 -30.37 4.34
CA GLY A 237 -40.64 -30.89 2.98
C GLY A 237 -39.44 -31.76 2.60
N ARG A 238 -39.67 -32.86 1.87
CA ARG A 238 -38.61 -33.63 1.21
C ARG A 238 -38.45 -33.17 -0.23
N VAL A 239 -37.21 -33.11 -0.70
CA VAL A 239 -36.90 -32.80 -2.10
C VAL A 239 -37.45 -33.91 -3.00
N PRO A 240 -38.17 -33.57 -4.09
CA PRO A 240 -38.67 -34.57 -5.04
C PRO A 240 -37.51 -35.32 -5.71
N ALA A 241 -37.71 -36.60 -5.99
CA ALA A 241 -36.75 -37.44 -6.69
C ALA A 241 -37.24 -37.78 -8.11
N GLY A 242 -36.29 -38.00 -9.02
CA GLY A 242 -36.51 -38.60 -10.33
C GLY A 242 -35.80 -39.95 -10.43
N LYS A 243 -36.05 -40.69 -11.50
CA LYS A 243 -35.34 -41.95 -11.79
C LYS A 243 -34.49 -41.83 -13.04
N ILE A 244 -33.24 -42.27 -12.96
CA ILE A 244 -32.37 -42.53 -14.11
C ILE A 244 -32.15 -44.04 -14.17
N LYS A 245 -32.81 -44.72 -15.12
CA LYS A 245 -32.94 -46.19 -15.13
C LYS A 245 -33.45 -46.68 -13.76
N ASP A 246 -32.69 -47.53 -13.08
CA ASP A 246 -33.05 -48.10 -11.78
C ASP A 246 -32.62 -47.22 -10.59
N LEU A 247 -31.94 -46.10 -10.85
CA LEU A 247 -31.40 -45.21 -9.81
C LEU A 247 -32.35 -44.06 -9.50
N GLU A 248 -32.90 -44.03 -8.28
CA GLU A 248 -33.61 -42.86 -7.76
C GLU A 248 -32.64 -41.77 -7.30
N ILE A 249 -32.77 -40.56 -7.85
CA ILE A 249 -31.89 -39.41 -7.63
C ILE A 249 -32.74 -38.20 -7.24
N SER A 250 -32.38 -37.50 -6.16
CA SER A 250 -33.01 -36.23 -5.78
C SER A 250 -32.83 -35.18 -6.88
N ARG A 251 -33.90 -34.42 -7.20
CA ARG A 251 -33.83 -33.37 -8.23
C ARG A 251 -32.90 -32.21 -7.86
N LEU A 252 -32.55 -32.09 -6.58
CA LEU A 252 -31.46 -31.26 -6.10
C LEU A 252 -30.26 -32.14 -5.80
N ILE A 253 -29.06 -31.72 -6.21
CA ILE A 253 -27.81 -32.45 -6.01
C ILE A 253 -26.83 -31.53 -5.27
N VAL A 254 -26.15 -32.06 -4.26
CA VAL A 254 -25.17 -31.30 -3.47
C VAL A 254 -23.91 -31.07 -4.31
N GLY A 255 -23.45 -29.82 -4.40
CA GLY A 255 -22.20 -29.46 -5.08
C GLY A 255 -20.96 -29.57 -4.17
N GLY A 256 -19.81 -29.87 -4.78
CA GLY A 256 -18.61 -30.28 -4.04
C GLY A 256 -17.58 -29.20 -3.68
N ASN A 257 -17.69 -27.95 -4.14
CA ASN A 257 -16.64 -26.95 -3.90
C ASN A 257 -16.45 -26.61 -2.42
N LEU A 258 -17.55 -26.55 -1.65
CA LEU A 258 -17.50 -26.33 -0.20
C LEU A 258 -16.86 -27.51 0.55
N ILE A 259 -16.90 -28.70 -0.06
CA ILE A 259 -16.42 -29.96 0.51
C ILE A 259 -14.94 -30.18 0.15
N SER A 260 -14.56 -29.88 -1.09
CA SER A 260 -13.18 -29.93 -1.55
C SER A 260 -12.31 -28.83 -0.94
N GLY A 261 -12.94 -27.72 -0.53
CA GLY A 261 -12.27 -26.55 0.06
C GLY A 261 -11.59 -25.68 -1.00
N PHE A 262 -11.90 -25.87 -2.28
CA PHE A 262 -11.40 -25.06 -3.38
C PHE A 262 -12.57 -24.31 -4.02
N ALA A 263 -12.43 -22.99 -4.12
CA ALA A 263 -13.32 -22.17 -4.91
C ALA A 263 -12.59 -21.55 -6.09
N HIS A 264 -13.26 -21.56 -7.23
CA HIS A 264 -12.92 -20.70 -8.34
C HIS A 264 -13.33 -19.27 -7.99
N ALA A 265 -12.44 -18.58 -7.29
CA ALA A 265 -12.56 -17.16 -7.02
C ALA A 265 -11.66 -16.42 -8.00
N ARG A 266 -12.22 -15.49 -8.76
CA ARG A 266 -11.51 -14.75 -9.80
C ARG A 266 -10.41 -13.87 -9.20
N ASP A 267 -10.81 -12.93 -8.35
CA ASP A 267 -9.91 -11.90 -7.81
C ASP A 267 -9.54 -12.13 -6.33
N LEU A 268 -10.22 -13.08 -5.67
CA LEU A 268 -10.13 -13.28 -4.24
C LEU A 268 -9.29 -14.52 -3.92
N ILE A 269 -7.97 -14.38 -4.07
CA ILE A 269 -6.97 -15.45 -3.89
C ILE A 269 -7.02 -16.10 -2.49
N TYR A 270 -7.60 -15.43 -1.50
CA TYR A 270 -7.75 -15.91 -0.13
C TYR A 270 -8.99 -16.78 0.11
N VAL A 271 -9.92 -16.88 -0.86
CA VAL A 271 -11.22 -17.54 -0.64
C VAL A 271 -11.06 -19.03 -0.34
N SER A 272 -10.17 -19.73 -1.04
CA SER A 272 -9.93 -21.15 -0.75
C SER A 272 -9.36 -21.36 0.66
N SER A 273 -8.47 -20.46 1.11
CA SER A 273 -7.93 -20.50 2.49
C SER A 273 -9.01 -20.22 3.53
N TRP A 274 -9.88 -19.24 3.27
CA TRP A 274 -11.04 -18.93 4.13
C TRP A 274 -12.06 -20.06 4.17
N MET A 275 -12.35 -20.68 3.02
CA MET A 275 -13.26 -21.82 2.94
C MET A 275 -12.75 -22.99 3.75
N LYS A 276 -11.46 -23.33 3.64
CA LYS A 276 -10.87 -24.42 4.45
C LYS A 276 -10.87 -24.11 5.94
N ALA A 277 -10.75 -22.84 6.33
CA ALA A 277 -10.85 -22.44 7.74
C ALA A 277 -12.29 -22.46 8.26
N TYR A 278 -13.27 -22.11 7.42
CA TYR A 278 -14.67 -21.99 7.83
C TYR A 278 -15.45 -23.31 7.74
N PHE A 279 -15.25 -24.07 6.67
CA PHE A 279 -15.87 -25.37 6.41
C PHE A 279 -14.99 -26.49 6.94
N THR A 280 -15.02 -26.64 8.27
CA THR A 280 -14.38 -27.77 8.94
C THR A 280 -15.07 -29.08 8.54
N ASP A 281 -14.35 -30.20 8.68
CA ASP A 281 -14.88 -31.53 8.38
C ASP A 281 -16.25 -31.78 9.04
N GLU A 282 -16.42 -31.34 10.28
CA GLU A 282 -17.67 -31.56 11.01
C GLU A 282 -18.83 -30.73 10.49
N LYS A 283 -18.58 -29.48 10.08
CA LYS A 283 -19.61 -28.69 9.42
C LYS A 283 -20.00 -29.26 8.07
N VAL A 284 -19.02 -29.80 7.33
CA VAL A 284 -19.29 -30.47 6.06
C VAL A 284 -20.15 -31.72 6.28
N ILE A 285 -19.79 -32.55 7.27
CA ILE A 285 -20.56 -33.74 7.63
C ILE A 285 -21.98 -33.38 8.11
N GLU A 286 -22.11 -32.37 8.96
CA GLU A 286 -23.41 -31.83 9.40
C GLU A 286 -24.26 -31.39 8.20
N THR A 287 -23.66 -30.69 7.23
CA THR A 287 -24.34 -30.29 6.01
C THR A 287 -24.85 -31.49 5.22
N LEU A 288 -24.05 -32.56 5.10
CA LEU A 288 -24.48 -33.80 4.43
C LEU A 288 -25.65 -34.46 5.17
N TRP A 289 -25.63 -34.50 6.50
CA TRP A 289 -26.75 -35.01 7.30
C TRP A 289 -28.03 -34.20 7.11
N LEU A 290 -27.93 -32.87 7.07
CA LEU A 290 -29.07 -32.00 6.78
C LEU A 290 -29.63 -32.26 5.39
N CYS A 291 -28.77 -32.45 4.39
CA CYS A 291 -29.18 -32.81 3.05
C CYS A 291 -29.98 -34.13 3.04
N GLU A 292 -29.51 -35.16 3.75
CA GLU A 292 -30.25 -36.43 3.88
C GLU A 292 -31.59 -36.28 4.56
N ALA A 293 -31.64 -35.50 5.65
CA ALA A 293 -32.88 -35.23 6.38
C ALA A 293 -33.94 -34.58 5.46
N CYS A 294 -33.49 -33.72 4.54
CA CYS A 294 -34.32 -33.09 3.51
C CYS A 294 -34.64 -34.00 2.31
N GLY A 295 -34.20 -35.26 2.29
CA GLY A 295 -34.41 -36.18 1.17
C GLY A 295 -33.49 -35.96 -0.03
N ILE A 296 -32.44 -35.16 0.10
CA ILE A 296 -31.38 -35.05 -0.89
C ILE A 296 -30.49 -36.29 -0.76
N ASN A 297 -30.40 -37.08 -1.83
CA ASN A 297 -29.76 -38.39 -1.78
C ASN A 297 -28.51 -38.50 -2.66
N THR A 298 -28.11 -37.43 -3.36
CA THR A 298 -26.99 -37.45 -4.32
C THR A 298 -26.12 -36.20 -4.18
N ALA A 299 -24.80 -36.37 -4.27
CA ALA A 299 -23.79 -35.31 -4.27
C ALA A 299 -22.78 -35.50 -5.41
N ILE A 300 -22.44 -34.40 -6.11
CA ILE A 300 -21.39 -34.36 -7.12
C ILE A 300 -20.13 -33.79 -6.46
N LEU A 301 -19.16 -34.66 -6.22
CA LEU A 301 -17.94 -34.31 -5.49
C LEU A 301 -16.71 -34.78 -6.26
N ARG A 302 -15.63 -34.02 -6.12
CA ARG A 302 -14.38 -34.29 -6.82
C ARG A 302 -13.63 -35.48 -6.22
N THR A 303 -12.90 -36.23 -7.04
CA THR A 303 -12.06 -37.36 -6.59
C THR A 303 -10.69 -36.89 -6.07
N ASP A 304 -10.67 -36.00 -5.08
CA ASP A 304 -9.43 -35.56 -4.42
C ASP A 304 -9.29 -36.15 -3.00
N GLU A 305 -8.05 -36.18 -2.49
CA GLU A 305 -7.74 -36.76 -1.17
C GLU A 305 -8.58 -36.18 -0.03
N ASN A 306 -8.85 -34.87 -0.05
CA ASN A 306 -9.62 -34.21 1.00
C ASN A 306 -11.10 -34.66 0.97
N THR A 307 -11.70 -34.67 -0.23
CA THR A 307 -13.07 -35.15 -0.43
C THR A 307 -13.22 -36.63 -0.03
N ILE A 308 -12.28 -37.48 -0.43
CA ILE A 308 -12.32 -38.93 -0.11
C ILE A 308 -12.22 -39.14 1.40
N ARG A 309 -11.32 -38.42 2.09
CA ARG A 309 -11.17 -38.50 3.55
C ARG A 309 -12.46 -38.13 4.29
N ILE A 310 -13.12 -37.05 3.89
CA ILE A 310 -14.38 -36.59 4.51
C ILE A 310 -15.52 -37.56 4.21
N LEU A 311 -15.65 -38.05 2.98
CA LEU A 311 -16.66 -39.05 2.62
C LEU A 311 -16.47 -40.36 3.39
N ASN A 312 -15.23 -40.81 3.56
CA ASN A 312 -14.95 -42.01 4.36
C ASN A 312 -15.34 -41.82 5.83
N ALA A 313 -15.06 -40.66 6.43
CA ALA A 313 -15.49 -40.32 7.78
C ALA A 313 -17.03 -40.30 7.90
N TYR A 314 -17.70 -39.69 6.93
CA TYR A 314 -19.16 -39.65 6.84
C TYR A 314 -19.79 -41.04 6.69
N ARG A 315 -19.24 -41.89 5.83
CA ARG A 315 -19.70 -43.28 5.62
C ARG A 315 -19.53 -44.15 6.86
N LYS A 316 -18.40 -44.03 7.56
CA LYS A 316 -18.17 -44.74 8.84
C LYS A 316 -19.23 -44.38 9.89
N ARG A 317 -19.81 -43.19 9.80
CA ARG A 317 -20.91 -42.72 10.68
C ARG A 317 -22.30 -43.09 10.16
N GLY A 318 -22.41 -43.88 9.09
CA GLY A 318 -23.67 -44.39 8.56
C GLY A 318 -24.32 -43.54 7.46
N GLY A 319 -23.63 -42.54 6.91
CA GLY A 319 -24.14 -41.69 5.84
C GLY A 319 -24.42 -42.46 4.54
N LYS A 320 -25.48 -42.09 3.81
CA LYS A 320 -26.06 -42.82 2.67
C LYS A 320 -26.14 -42.03 1.35
N ILE A 321 -25.82 -40.73 1.33
CA ILE A 321 -25.82 -39.90 0.10
C ILE A 321 -24.97 -40.55 -0.99
N ARG A 322 -25.53 -40.77 -2.17
CA ARG A 322 -24.83 -41.33 -3.35
C ARG A 322 -23.81 -40.33 -3.88
N TRP A 323 -22.64 -40.81 -4.26
CA TRP A 323 -21.56 -39.98 -4.79
C TRP A 323 -21.49 -40.11 -6.31
N LEU A 324 -21.72 -39.00 -7.01
CA LEU A 324 -21.40 -38.84 -8.41
C LEU A 324 -19.96 -38.30 -8.49
N ALA A 325 -19.02 -39.18 -8.84
CA ALA A 325 -17.60 -38.85 -8.89
C ALA A 325 -17.29 -37.94 -10.08
N GLN A 326 -16.72 -36.78 -9.79
CA GLN A 326 -16.18 -35.84 -10.78
C GLN A 326 -14.66 -35.94 -10.75
N THR A 327 -14.06 -36.42 -11.85
CA THR A 327 -12.60 -36.52 -12.02
C THR A 327 -11.97 -35.21 -12.44
#